data_AF-A0A238Y9G1-F1
#
_entry.id   AF-A0A238Y9G1-F1
#
_cell.length_a   1.000
_cell.length_b   1.000
_cell.length_c   1.000
_cell.angle_alpha   90.00
_cell.angle_beta   90.00
_cell.angle_gamma   90.00
#
_symmetry.space_group_name_H-M   'P 1'
#
loop_
_entity.id
_entity.type
_entity.pdbx_description
1 polymer ?
#
loop_
_entity_poly.entity_id
_entity_poly.type
_entity_poly.pdbx_seq_one_letter_code
_entity_poly.pdbx_strand_id
1 'polypeptide(L)'
;MSTQNTRGDTDNVAAASATTAAGVSTPAVELVGRTRQEESRLAIATAAGLIEHGVSPSDIVITTADVDRYADALTRAATRYGRTLAVWTPLRLKRTVPYQLVAATLSLLAAREQGAVTTETLAAPLLLGWMPASDEPEPLTPTAIHELTHAHAGLIQSIAEWQATIATAALDQSTKQHWMAYLNWIAAQPDAPTSKDVTDTLEPVLERYDKARLPETPDERAVSELANTLRGFERTTELVRMSRQRYARWLAADRTDRQWSVVNELLESFATTVPGRRELPTAAAIDVMEANDLWALSVPYVIVVGLIDGEWPTTTASPVPSAARTVIEAADIDGVRPHPAWTTARDRDQFEAAHNAASEALIATRYARDADGVEKRPSRFLEGVETRHVSKTAQDRLMADPSILPEPLSGCLSMEDDDE
;
A
#
# COMPACT_ATOMS: atom_id res chain seq x y z
N MET A 1 -31.98 45.63 -50.06
CA MET A 1 -30.58 45.16 -50.01
C MET A 1 -30.41 44.37 -48.73
N SER A 2 -30.08 43.07 -48.88
CA SER A 2 -29.31 42.17 -47.99
C SER A 2 -29.64 42.09 -46.49
N THR A 3 -29.78 40.92 -45.84
CA THR A 3 -29.65 39.50 -46.21
C THR A 3 -30.27 38.64 -45.09
N GLN A 4 -30.70 37.44 -45.45
CA GLN A 4 -31.28 36.36 -44.64
C GLN A 4 -30.34 35.75 -43.58
N ASN A 5 -30.89 35.23 -42.49
CA ASN A 5 -31.02 33.78 -42.17
C ASN A 5 -31.53 33.63 -40.71
N THR A 6 -32.77 33.17 -40.46
CA THR A 6 -33.22 31.74 -40.26
C THR A 6 -32.31 30.97 -39.28
N ARG A 7 -32.75 30.49 -38.12
CA ARG A 7 -33.79 29.48 -37.76
C ARG A 7 -33.78 29.43 -36.19
N GLY A 8 -34.85 29.32 -35.38
CA GLY A 8 -36.11 28.56 -35.47
C GLY A 8 -35.81 27.06 -35.41
N ASP A 9 -36.35 26.21 -34.54
CA ASP A 9 -37.29 26.29 -33.42
C ASP A 9 -37.32 24.87 -32.82
N THR A 10 -37.63 24.76 -31.52
CA THR A 10 -38.30 23.64 -30.82
C THR A 10 -37.91 22.16 -31.02
N ASP A 11 -37.62 21.53 -29.87
CA ASP A 11 -38.17 20.26 -29.37
C ASP A 11 -38.41 19.10 -30.36
N ASN A 12 -37.66 18.00 -30.19
CA ASN A 12 -38.29 16.71 -29.91
C ASN A 12 -37.29 15.66 -29.39
N VAL A 13 -37.82 14.81 -28.53
CA VAL A 13 -37.24 13.63 -27.90
C VAL A 13 -36.71 12.63 -28.94
N ALA A 14 -35.43 12.25 -28.80
CA ALA A 14 -34.89 10.96 -29.19
C ALA A 14 -33.65 10.73 -28.30
N ALA A 15 -33.72 9.90 -27.26
CA ALA A 15 -33.50 8.46 -27.41
C ALA A 15 -32.36 8.16 -28.40
N ALA A 16 -31.18 8.75 -28.18
CA ALA A 16 -29.95 8.20 -28.72
C ALA A 16 -29.58 7.00 -27.83
N SER A 17 -30.15 5.87 -28.22
CA SER A 17 -29.76 4.54 -27.79
C SER A 17 -28.26 4.49 -27.54
N ALA A 18 -27.89 4.09 -26.32
CA ALA A 18 -26.75 3.20 -26.16
C ALA A 18 -27.08 2.00 -27.04
N THR A 19 -26.70 2.07 -28.31
CA THR A 19 -26.56 0.90 -29.15
C THR A 19 -25.48 0.12 -28.42
N THR A 20 -25.92 -0.81 -27.57
CA THR A 20 -25.21 -2.05 -27.30
C THR A 20 -24.80 -2.56 -28.67
N ALA A 21 -23.60 -2.16 -29.12
CA ALA A 21 -22.85 -2.96 -30.08
C ALA A 21 -22.89 -4.35 -29.45
N ALA A 22 -23.56 -5.28 -30.12
CA ALA A 22 -23.70 -6.65 -29.67
C ALA A 22 -22.32 -7.11 -29.23
N GLY A 23 -22.16 -7.21 -27.90
CA GLY A 23 -20.85 -7.10 -27.27
C GLY A 23 -19.97 -8.22 -27.77
N VAL A 24 -18.86 -7.88 -28.40
CA VAL A 24 -17.72 -8.79 -28.41
C VAL A 24 -17.33 -8.91 -26.94
N SER A 25 -17.79 -9.95 -26.26
CA SER A 25 -17.39 -10.17 -24.87
C SER A 25 -15.90 -10.45 -24.88
N THR A 26 -15.12 -9.71 -24.09
CA THR A 26 -13.70 -9.98 -23.90
C THR A 26 -13.53 -11.47 -23.58
N PRO A 27 -12.73 -12.23 -24.34
CA PRO A 27 -12.61 -13.66 -24.13
C PRO A 27 -12.09 -13.93 -22.72
N ALA A 28 -12.81 -14.81 -22.01
CA ALA A 28 -12.45 -15.20 -20.65
C ALA A 28 -11.85 -16.62 -20.62
N VAL A 29 -10.78 -16.80 -19.86
CA VAL A 29 -10.09 -18.08 -19.69
C VAL A 29 -10.04 -18.43 -18.21
N GLU A 30 -10.40 -19.67 -17.86
CA GLU A 30 -10.38 -20.14 -16.46
C GLU A 30 -9.22 -21.12 -16.21
N LEU A 31 -8.43 -20.83 -15.17
CA LEU A 31 -7.41 -21.71 -14.61
C LEU A 31 -7.72 -22.04 -13.14
N VAL A 32 -7.43 -23.28 -12.74
CA VAL A 32 -7.85 -23.80 -11.43
C VAL A 32 -6.67 -24.47 -10.74
N GLY A 33 -6.05 -23.75 -9.82
CA GLY A 33 -5.00 -24.30 -8.96
C GLY A 33 -5.55 -25.20 -7.86
N ARG A 34 -4.74 -26.13 -7.36
CA ARG A 34 -5.14 -26.92 -6.18
C ARG A 34 -5.21 -26.09 -4.91
N THR A 35 -4.27 -25.17 -4.73
CA THR A 35 -4.10 -24.33 -3.52
C THR A 35 -3.86 -22.88 -3.93
N ARG A 36 -3.98 -21.92 -2.99
CA ARG A 36 -3.64 -20.51 -3.23
C ARG A 36 -2.22 -20.31 -3.77
N GLN A 37 -1.26 -21.11 -3.30
CA GLN A 37 0.12 -21.07 -3.79
C GLN A 37 0.22 -21.54 -5.23
N GLU A 38 -0.52 -22.59 -5.59
CA GLU A 38 -0.55 -23.11 -6.96
C GLU A 38 -1.29 -22.17 -7.91
N GLU A 39 -2.39 -21.55 -7.48
CA GLU A 39 -3.08 -20.49 -8.23
C GLU A 39 -2.18 -19.27 -8.44
N SER A 40 -1.48 -18.80 -7.41
CA SER A 40 -0.51 -17.69 -7.57
C SER A 40 0.59 -18.05 -8.58
N ARG A 41 1.03 -19.32 -8.57
CA ARG A 41 2.00 -19.82 -9.53
C ARG A 41 1.43 -19.92 -10.95
N LEU A 42 0.16 -20.29 -11.10
CA LEU A 42 -0.54 -20.28 -12.38
C LEU A 42 -0.68 -18.87 -12.92
N ALA A 43 -1.13 -17.91 -12.11
CA ALA A 43 -1.28 -16.52 -12.51
C ALA A 43 0.04 -15.94 -13.04
N ILE A 44 1.15 -16.15 -12.33
CA ILE A 44 2.47 -15.70 -12.77
C ILE A 44 2.96 -16.49 -13.98
N ALA A 45 2.74 -17.80 -14.05
CA ALA A 45 3.13 -18.60 -15.22
C ALA A 45 2.37 -18.13 -16.48
N THR A 46 1.09 -17.77 -16.35
CA THR A 46 0.32 -17.14 -17.42
C THR A 46 0.92 -15.80 -17.84
N ALA A 47 1.19 -14.90 -16.88
CA ALA A 47 1.81 -13.61 -17.20
C ALA A 47 3.19 -13.79 -17.86
N ALA A 48 4.01 -14.70 -17.34
CA ALA A 48 5.31 -15.02 -17.90
C ALA A 48 5.17 -15.58 -19.32
N GLY A 49 4.18 -16.43 -19.58
CA GLY A 49 3.91 -16.98 -20.90
C GLY A 49 3.44 -15.93 -21.90
N LEU A 50 2.58 -15.00 -21.51
CA LEU A 50 2.21 -13.85 -22.34
C LEU A 50 3.46 -13.03 -22.73
N ILE A 51 4.36 -12.76 -21.77
CA ILE A 51 5.61 -12.04 -22.02
C ILE A 51 6.54 -12.80 -22.97
N GLU A 52 6.69 -14.12 -22.82
CA GLU A 52 7.48 -14.95 -23.76
C GLU A 52 6.92 -14.92 -25.19
N HIS A 53 5.63 -14.56 -25.36
CA HIS A 53 4.98 -14.41 -26.66
C HIS A 53 4.84 -12.94 -27.10
N GLY A 54 5.64 -12.03 -26.52
CA GLY A 54 5.78 -10.66 -27.00
C GLY A 54 4.91 -9.61 -26.31
N VAL A 55 4.08 -9.99 -25.33
CA VAL A 55 3.27 -9.02 -24.56
C VAL A 55 4.17 -8.23 -23.61
N SER A 56 4.04 -6.90 -23.61
CA SER A 56 4.79 -6.06 -22.67
C SER A 56 4.35 -6.34 -21.22
N PRO A 57 5.27 -6.36 -20.22
CA PRO A 57 4.89 -6.43 -18.81
C PRO A 57 3.87 -5.36 -18.37
N SER A 58 3.92 -4.16 -18.99
CA SER A 58 2.99 -3.07 -18.74
C SER A 58 1.56 -3.33 -19.21
N ASP A 59 1.37 -4.31 -20.09
CA ASP A 59 0.07 -4.66 -20.69
C ASP A 59 -0.64 -5.78 -19.91
N ILE A 60 -0.04 -6.20 -18.79
CA ILE A 60 -0.54 -7.27 -17.94
C ILE A 60 -0.77 -6.71 -16.54
N VAL A 61 -2.00 -6.84 -16.04
CA VAL A 61 -2.32 -6.57 -14.64
C VAL A 61 -2.82 -7.84 -13.96
N ILE A 62 -2.27 -8.14 -12.79
CA ILE A 62 -2.81 -9.14 -11.88
C ILE A 62 -3.68 -8.43 -10.85
N THR A 63 -4.90 -8.89 -10.61
CA THR A 63 -5.83 -8.22 -9.70
C THR A 63 -6.56 -9.15 -8.75
N THR A 64 -6.94 -8.61 -7.60
CA THR A 64 -7.65 -9.34 -6.54
C THR A 64 -8.48 -8.39 -5.69
N ALA A 65 -9.44 -8.91 -4.91
CA ALA A 65 -10.14 -8.12 -3.90
C ALA A 65 -9.26 -7.72 -2.71
N ASP A 66 -8.19 -8.48 -2.44
CA ASP A 66 -7.27 -8.27 -1.31
C ASP A 66 -5.83 -8.58 -1.74
N VAL A 67 -5.08 -7.55 -2.13
CA VAL A 67 -3.69 -7.69 -2.62
C VAL A 67 -2.77 -8.19 -1.52
N ASP A 68 -2.97 -7.75 -0.28
CA ASP A 68 -2.17 -8.17 0.88
C ASP A 68 -2.22 -9.69 1.08
N ARG A 69 -3.38 -10.32 0.82
CA ARG A 69 -3.55 -11.78 0.91
C ARG A 69 -2.74 -12.57 -0.13
N TYR A 70 -2.46 -11.97 -1.29
CA TYR A 70 -1.78 -12.63 -2.41
C TYR A 70 -0.33 -12.21 -2.61
N ALA A 71 0.08 -11.03 -2.12
CA ALA A 71 1.38 -10.42 -2.36
C ALA A 71 2.56 -11.40 -2.19
N ASP A 72 2.68 -12.03 -1.01
CA ASP A 72 3.77 -12.97 -0.71
C ASP A 72 3.81 -14.18 -1.66
N ALA A 73 2.65 -14.71 -2.03
CA ALA A 73 2.54 -15.89 -2.88
C ALA A 73 2.86 -15.54 -4.35
N LEU A 74 2.41 -14.38 -4.82
CA LEU A 74 2.73 -13.85 -6.15
C LEU A 74 4.21 -13.50 -6.25
N THR A 75 4.80 -12.81 -5.26
CA THR A 75 6.22 -12.49 -5.24
C THR A 75 7.09 -13.74 -5.32
N ARG A 76 6.79 -14.78 -4.51
CA ARG A 76 7.52 -16.06 -4.59
C ARG A 76 7.41 -16.72 -5.96
N ALA A 77 6.23 -16.67 -6.57
CA ALA A 77 6.03 -17.21 -7.92
C ALA A 77 6.78 -16.38 -8.98
N ALA A 78 6.76 -15.05 -8.89
CA ALA A 78 7.49 -14.15 -9.79
C ALA A 78 9.00 -14.37 -9.75
N THR A 79 9.58 -14.50 -8.55
CA THR A 79 11.00 -14.87 -8.39
C THR A 79 11.34 -16.18 -9.10
N ARG A 80 10.44 -17.17 -9.05
CA ARG A 80 10.66 -18.48 -9.71
C ARG A 80 10.77 -18.36 -11.23
N TYR A 81 10.02 -17.45 -11.84
CA TYR A 81 10.01 -17.23 -13.28
C TYR A 81 10.87 -16.04 -13.72
N GLY A 82 11.69 -15.48 -12.83
CA GLY A 82 12.54 -14.32 -13.14
C GLY A 82 11.75 -13.08 -13.55
N ARG A 83 10.54 -12.89 -13.01
CA ARG A 83 9.68 -11.74 -13.28
C ARG A 83 9.70 -10.75 -12.13
N THR A 84 9.56 -9.47 -12.46
CA THR A 84 9.42 -8.38 -11.50
C THR A 84 7.95 -7.99 -11.36
N LEU A 85 7.48 -7.83 -10.12
CA LEU A 85 6.15 -7.33 -9.82
C LEU A 85 6.24 -5.92 -9.25
N ALA A 86 5.29 -5.07 -9.61
CA ALA A 86 4.98 -3.84 -8.89
C ALA A 86 3.69 -4.08 -8.11
N VAL A 87 3.79 -4.26 -6.79
CA VAL A 87 2.63 -4.63 -5.96
C VAL A 87 2.04 -3.38 -5.32
N TRP A 88 0.83 -3.04 -5.72
CA TRP A 88 0.11 -1.86 -5.26
C TRP A 88 -0.53 -2.14 -3.90
N THR A 89 0.30 -2.36 -2.89
CA THR A 89 -0.15 -2.39 -1.50
C THR A 89 -0.22 -0.97 -0.93
N PRO A 90 -1.16 -0.70 -0.01
CA PRO A 90 -1.08 0.46 0.85
C PRO A 90 0.25 0.44 1.59
N LEU A 91 1.05 1.51 1.47
CA LEU A 91 2.29 1.63 2.21
C LEU A 91 1.97 1.46 3.71
N ARG A 92 2.56 0.45 4.35
CA ARG A 92 2.47 0.24 5.80
C ARG A 92 3.30 1.30 6.51
N LEU A 93 2.85 2.55 6.46
CA LEU A 93 3.61 3.72 6.86
C LEU A 93 4.13 3.62 8.29
N LYS A 94 3.33 3.09 9.22
CA LYS A 94 3.76 2.87 10.61
C LYS A 94 4.96 1.93 10.78
N ARG A 95 5.27 1.13 9.76
CA ARG A 95 6.42 0.20 9.72
C ARG A 95 7.63 0.76 8.97
N THR A 96 7.51 1.92 8.33
CA THR A 96 8.65 2.52 7.63
C THR A 96 9.56 3.23 8.62
N VAL A 97 10.87 3.13 8.41
CA VAL A 97 11.88 3.77 9.28
C VAL A 97 11.68 5.30 9.37
N PRO A 98 11.43 6.05 8.28
CA PRO A 98 11.20 7.49 8.37
C PRO A 98 10.04 7.87 9.29
N TYR A 99 8.92 7.14 9.22
CA TYR A 99 7.78 7.39 10.11
C TYR A 99 8.13 7.07 11.55
N GLN A 100 8.75 5.92 11.79
CA GLN A 100 9.14 5.50 13.14
C GLN A 100 10.13 6.49 13.76
N LEU A 101 11.07 7.03 12.98
CA LEU A 101 12.02 8.05 13.44
C LEU A 101 11.28 9.30 13.95
N VAL A 102 10.33 9.83 13.17
CA VAL A 102 9.55 11.01 13.57
C VAL A 102 8.67 10.70 14.78
N ALA A 103 7.98 9.55 14.80
CA ALA A 103 7.14 9.14 15.92
C ALA A 103 7.95 8.94 17.22
N ALA A 104 9.13 8.31 17.14
CA ALA A 104 10.04 8.15 18.26
C ALA A 104 10.57 9.50 18.75
N THR A 105 10.88 10.43 17.83
CA THR A 105 11.35 11.78 18.15
C THR A 105 10.26 12.57 18.90
N LEU A 106 9.02 12.55 18.42
CA LEU A 106 7.89 13.19 19.09
C LEU A 106 7.59 12.56 20.46
N SER A 107 7.66 11.24 20.56
CA SER A 107 7.47 10.52 21.82
C SER A 107 8.54 10.88 22.86
N LEU A 108 9.79 11.05 22.44
CA LEU A 108 10.88 11.53 23.28
C LEU A 108 10.64 12.97 23.77
N LEU A 109 10.24 13.88 22.88
CA LEU A 109 9.95 15.26 23.26
C LEU A 109 8.75 15.35 24.22
N ALA A 110 7.72 14.55 24.00
CA ALA A 110 6.58 14.45 24.92
C ALA A 110 6.96 13.87 26.30
N ALA A 111 7.83 12.86 26.35
CA ALA A 111 8.35 12.32 27.62
C ALA A 111 9.23 13.34 28.35
N ARG A 112 10.03 14.11 27.61
CA ARG A 112 10.86 15.19 28.15
C ARG A 112 10.02 16.29 28.79
N GLU A 113 8.91 16.71 28.16
CA GLU A 113 7.98 17.69 28.74
C GLU A 113 7.47 17.26 30.13
N GLN A 114 7.36 15.94 30.35
CA GLN A 114 6.93 15.35 31.64
C GLN A 114 8.09 15.22 32.65
N GLY A 115 9.32 15.53 32.25
CA GLY A 115 10.52 15.48 33.09
C GLY A 115 11.10 14.09 33.32
N ALA A 116 10.56 13.06 32.68
CA ALA A 116 10.89 11.66 32.92
C ALA A 116 11.13 10.92 31.60
N VAL A 117 12.40 10.69 31.25
CA VAL A 117 12.80 10.01 30.01
C VAL A 117 13.48 8.70 30.37
N THR A 118 12.92 7.59 29.87
CA THR A 118 13.53 6.25 29.97
C THR A 118 14.70 6.12 29.01
N THR A 119 15.62 5.22 29.31
CA THR A 119 16.76 4.92 28.44
C THR A 119 16.32 4.42 27.05
N GLU A 120 15.24 3.64 26.99
CA GLU A 120 14.66 3.13 25.74
C GLU A 120 14.05 4.26 24.90
N THR A 121 13.30 5.18 25.54
CA THR A 121 12.74 6.37 24.87
C THR A 121 13.86 7.29 24.36
N LEU A 122 14.93 7.45 25.13
CA LEU A 122 16.09 8.25 24.75
C LEU A 122 16.83 7.65 23.54
N ALA A 123 17.00 6.32 23.49
CA ALA A 123 17.76 5.66 22.43
C ALA A 123 16.96 5.45 21.13
N ALA A 124 15.62 5.41 21.18
CA ALA A 124 14.80 5.04 20.03
C ALA A 124 15.06 5.88 18.77
N PRO A 125 15.13 7.22 18.81
CA PRO A 125 15.44 8.01 17.60
C PRO A 125 16.84 7.72 17.05
N LEU A 126 17.84 7.48 17.91
CA LEU A 126 19.21 7.16 17.47
C LEU A 126 19.27 5.83 16.73
N LEU A 127 18.58 4.80 17.23
CA LEU A 127 18.48 3.49 16.57
C LEU A 127 17.77 3.57 15.21
N LEU A 128 16.88 4.56 15.05
CA LEU A 128 16.15 4.82 13.81
C LEU A 128 16.86 5.80 12.87
N GLY A 129 18.10 6.20 13.21
CA GLY A 129 18.96 6.97 12.34
C GLY A 129 18.89 8.49 12.51
N TRP A 130 18.46 8.98 13.68
CA TRP A 130 18.64 10.39 14.04
C TRP A 130 20.12 10.79 13.94
N MET A 131 20.39 11.98 13.41
CA MET A 131 21.74 12.54 13.32
C MET A 131 21.75 14.04 13.62
N PRO A 132 22.86 14.59 14.14
CA PRO A 132 22.98 16.02 14.39
C PRO A 132 22.97 16.83 13.09
N ALA A 133 22.57 18.10 13.20
CA ALA A 133 22.57 19.06 12.09
C ALA A 133 23.98 19.52 11.66
N SER A 134 25.02 19.18 12.41
CA SER A 134 26.42 19.48 12.06
C SER A 134 26.99 18.47 11.06
N ASP A 135 27.97 18.91 10.27
CA ASP A 135 28.67 18.08 9.26
C ASP A 135 29.65 17.05 9.86
N GLU A 136 29.88 17.10 11.18
CA GLU A 136 30.64 16.10 11.91
C GLU A 136 29.88 15.78 13.20
N PRO A 137 29.81 14.51 13.67
CA PRO A 137 30.62 13.33 13.27
C PRO A 137 29.79 12.11 12.80
N GLU A 138 30.45 10.97 12.47
CA GLU A 138 29.84 9.72 12.01
C GLU A 138 28.73 9.20 12.95
N PRO A 139 27.59 8.70 12.45
CA PRO A 139 26.50 8.26 13.31
C PRO A 139 26.95 7.23 14.35
N LEU A 140 26.41 7.35 15.56
CA LEU A 140 26.64 6.36 16.62
C LEU A 140 26.32 4.95 16.10
N THR A 141 27.23 4.01 16.38
CA THR A 141 27.02 2.62 16.01
C THR A 141 25.89 2.02 16.86
N PRO A 142 25.07 1.09 16.31
CA PRO A 142 24.04 0.41 17.09
C PRO A 142 24.59 -0.25 18.36
N THR A 143 25.82 -0.79 18.30
CA THR A 143 26.50 -1.38 19.46
C THR A 143 26.73 -0.36 20.57
N ALA A 144 27.28 0.82 20.25
CA ALA A 144 27.52 1.86 21.24
C ALA A 144 26.22 2.37 21.88
N ILE A 145 25.13 2.42 21.11
CA ILE A 145 23.80 2.76 21.64
C ILE A 145 23.32 1.65 22.59
N HIS A 146 23.43 0.39 22.17
CA HIS A 146 22.98 -0.76 22.95
C HIS A 146 23.74 -0.93 24.27
N GLU A 147 25.06 -0.79 24.26
CA GLU A 147 25.90 -0.86 25.47
C GLU A 147 25.44 0.15 26.52
N LEU A 148 25.15 1.38 26.10
CA LEU A 148 24.65 2.43 26.97
C LEU A 148 23.24 2.12 27.48
N THR A 149 22.35 1.69 26.59
CA THR A 149 20.98 1.34 26.99
C THR A 149 20.94 0.20 28.00
N HIS A 150 21.82 -0.79 27.83
CA HIS A 150 21.88 -1.94 28.71
C HIS A 150 22.49 -1.58 30.08
N ALA A 151 23.56 -0.79 30.10
CA ALA A 151 24.18 -0.32 31.34
C ALA A 151 23.23 0.51 32.23
N HIS A 152 22.24 1.14 31.61
CA HIS A 152 21.30 2.06 32.25
C HIS A 152 19.84 1.61 32.11
N ALA A 153 19.59 0.31 31.89
CA ALA A 153 18.25 -0.22 31.68
C ALA A 153 17.32 0.08 32.87
N GLY A 154 16.10 0.55 32.58
CA GLY A 154 15.10 0.90 33.60
C GLY A 154 15.37 2.20 34.36
N LEU A 155 16.44 2.94 34.06
CA LEU A 155 16.63 4.29 34.58
C LEU A 155 15.66 5.26 33.92
N ILE A 156 15.13 6.17 34.74
CA ILE A 156 14.22 7.25 34.33
C ILE A 156 14.83 8.54 34.86
N GLN A 157 15.19 9.44 33.95
CA GLN A 157 15.92 10.67 34.29
C GLN A 157 15.42 11.83 33.42
N SER A 158 15.59 13.04 33.92
CA SER A 158 15.50 14.26 33.12
C SER A 158 16.68 14.36 32.15
N ILE A 159 16.57 15.21 31.12
CA ILE A 159 17.67 15.38 30.15
C ILE A 159 18.95 15.92 30.80
N ALA A 160 18.84 16.78 31.81
CA ALA A 160 20.01 17.29 32.54
C ALA A 160 20.73 16.20 33.34
N GLU A 161 19.97 15.28 33.94
CA GLU A 161 20.53 14.11 34.63
C GLU A 161 21.17 13.14 33.64
N TRP A 162 20.54 12.91 32.48
CA TRP A 162 21.14 12.13 31.40
C TRP A 162 22.47 12.73 30.94
N GLN A 163 22.57 14.06 30.78
CA GLN A 163 23.83 14.73 30.45
C GLN A 163 24.92 14.45 31.49
N ALA A 164 24.58 14.47 32.79
CA ALA A 164 25.51 14.15 33.86
C ALA A 164 25.93 12.66 33.85
N THR A 165 24.97 11.76 33.59
CA THR A 165 25.21 10.31 33.44
C THR A 165 26.17 10.04 32.28
N ILE A 166 25.94 10.62 31.09
CA ILE A 166 26.82 10.46 29.93
C ILE A 166 28.22 11.04 30.17
N ALA A 167 28.30 12.22 30.80
CA ALA A 167 29.58 12.87 31.08
C ALA A 167 30.50 11.97 31.95
N THR A 168 29.91 11.26 32.91
CA THR A 168 30.61 10.39 33.87
C THR A 168 30.77 8.94 33.39
N ALA A 169 30.03 8.51 32.36
CA ALA A 169 30.11 7.16 31.81
C ALA A 169 31.51 6.81 31.29
N ALA A 170 31.89 5.53 31.36
CA ALA A 170 33.18 5.03 30.86
C ALA A 170 33.14 4.80 29.33
N LEU A 171 32.87 5.85 28.57
CA LEU A 171 32.79 5.86 27.10
C LEU A 171 33.99 6.58 26.49
N ASP A 172 34.31 6.26 25.24
CA ASP A 172 35.31 7.03 24.48
C ASP A 172 34.85 8.47 24.21
N GLN A 173 35.81 9.35 23.95
CA GLN A 173 35.56 10.78 23.81
C GLN A 173 34.63 11.12 22.63
N SER A 174 34.72 10.38 21.53
CA SER A 174 33.90 10.62 20.33
C SER A 174 32.44 10.23 20.59
N THR A 175 32.20 9.05 21.17
CA THR A 175 30.86 8.59 21.58
C THR A 175 30.22 9.55 22.57
N LYS A 176 30.98 10.04 23.57
CA LYS A 176 30.49 11.07 24.50
C LYS A 176 30.08 12.36 23.80
N GLN A 177 30.89 12.84 22.86
CA GLN A 177 30.59 14.07 22.12
C GLN A 177 29.29 13.94 21.32
N HIS A 178 29.06 12.80 20.67
CA HIS A 178 27.81 12.53 19.95
C HIS A 178 26.59 12.49 20.88
N TRP A 179 26.67 11.74 21.97
CA TRP A 179 25.58 11.66 22.94
C TRP A 179 25.28 13.04 23.55
N MET A 180 26.31 13.84 23.85
CA MET A 180 26.13 15.20 24.34
C MET A 180 25.52 16.11 23.27
N ALA A 181 25.92 16.00 22.00
CA ALA A 181 25.31 16.75 20.91
C ALA A 181 23.82 16.42 20.76
N TYR A 182 23.46 15.14 20.87
CA TYR A 182 22.08 14.68 20.85
C TYR A 182 21.28 15.21 22.05
N LEU A 183 21.79 15.08 23.27
CA LEU A 183 21.14 15.59 24.49
C LEU A 183 21.00 17.11 24.47
N ASN A 184 21.99 17.84 23.93
CA ASN A 184 21.91 19.29 23.76
C ASN A 184 20.85 19.68 22.74
N TRP A 185 20.74 18.94 21.62
CA TRP A 185 19.67 19.15 20.65
C TRP A 185 18.30 18.91 21.29
N ILE A 186 18.14 17.83 22.08
CA ILE A 186 16.91 17.57 22.82
C ILE A 186 16.62 18.73 23.76
N ALA A 187 17.59 19.17 24.57
CA ALA A 187 17.40 20.26 25.53
C ALA A 187 17.04 21.61 24.89
N ALA A 188 17.45 21.83 23.63
CA ALA A 188 17.17 23.07 22.90
C ALA A 188 15.73 23.18 22.36
N GLN A 189 14.95 22.09 22.32
CA GLN A 189 13.58 22.14 21.80
C GLN A 189 12.62 22.85 22.79
N PRO A 190 11.59 23.58 22.32
CA PRO A 190 10.66 24.25 23.22
C PRO A 190 9.78 23.26 24.01
N ASP A 191 9.51 23.53 25.29
CA ASP A 191 8.57 22.74 26.11
C ASP A 191 7.09 23.05 25.83
N ALA A 192 6.82 24.16 25.13
CA ALA A 192 5.49 24.57 24.73
C ALA A 192 5.49 24.90 23.23
N PRO A 193 5.46 23.88 22.34
CA PRO A 193 5.68 24.06 20.91
C PRO A 193 4.56 24.86 20.25
N THR A 194 4.95 25.86 19.45
CA THR A 194 4.10 26.50 18.46
C THR A 194 3.95 25.60 17.23
N SER A 195 3.03 25.95 16.33
CA SER A 195 2.91 25.22 15.06
C SER A 195 4.14 25.35 14.16
N LYS A 196 4.91 26.43 14.29
CA LYS A 196 6.16 26.61 13.52
C LYS A 196 7.24 25.66 14.04
N ASP A 197 7.33 25.51 15.37
CA ASP A 197 8.33 24.65 16.01
C ASP A 197 8.21 23.20 15.54
N VAL A 198 7.01 22.72 15.20
CA VAL A 198 6.81 21.38 14.63
C VAL A 198 7.68 21.14 13.39
N THR A 199 7.66 22.05 12.41
CA THR A 199 8.47 21.91 11.20
C THR A 199 9.93 22.28 11.45
N ASP A 200 10.19 23.33 12.24
CA ASP A 200 11.55 23.78 12.57
C ASP A 200 12.34 22.68 13.32
N THR A 201 11.66 21.79 14.06
CA THR A 201 12.27 20.63 14.74
C THR A 201 12.35 19.40 13.83
N LEU A 202 11.28 19.04 13.11
CA LEU A 202 11.18 17.74 12.43
C LEU A 202 11.70 17.72 10.98
N GLU A 203 11.56 18.81 10.22
CA GLU A 203 12.07 18.87 8.84
C GLU A 203 13.60 18.71 8.79
N PRO A 204 14.41 19.35 9.67
CA PRO A 204 15.85 19.12 9.69
C PRO A 204 16.26 17.67 10.00
N VAL A 205 15.51 16.97 10.85
CA VAL A 205 15.75 15.54 11.15
C VAL A 205 15.53 14.69 9.90
N LEU A 206 14.46 14.95 9.15
CA LEU A 206 14.15 14.25 7.90
C LEU A 206 15.16 14.59 6.80
N GLU A 207 15.52 15.87 6.62
CA GLU A 207 16.54 16.28 5.64
C GLU A 207 17.89 15.61 5.89
N ARG A 208 18.26 15.42 7.16
CA ARG A 208 19.52 14.76 7.50
C ARG A 208 19.45 13.25 7.30
N TYR A 209 18.30 12.65 7.57
CA TYR A 209 18.03 11.25 7.26
C TYR A 209 18.15 10.99 5.75
N ASP A 210 17.55 11.84 4.91
CA ASP A 210 17.63 11.76 3.46
C ASP A 210 19.09 11.74 2.98
N LYS A 211 19.87 12.76 3.35
CA LYS A 211 21.27 12.90 2.95
C LYS A 211 22.20 11.75 3.36
N ALA A 212 21.88 11.03 4.43
CA ALA A 212 22.81 10.09 5.05
C ALA A 212 22.37 8.63 5.02
N ARG A 213 21.07 8.38 4.86
CA ARG A 213 20.48 7.03 4.97
C ARG A 213 19.71 6.63 3.72
N LEU A 214 19.28 7.57 2.88
CA LEU A 214 18.66 7.22 1.60
C LEU A 214 19.75 7.11 0.52
N PRO A 215 19.89 5.95 -0.14
CA PRO A 215 20.90 5.77 -1.15
C PRO A 215 20.49 6.49 -2.45
N GLU A 216 21.45 7.13 -3.12
CA GLU A 216 21.22 7.81 -4.41
C GLU A 216 20.98 6.81 -5.56
N THR A 217 21.38 5.55 -5.39
CA THR A 217 21.20 4.47 -6.37
C THR A 217 20.75 3.17 -5.69
N PRO A 218 20.00 2.30 -6.37
CA PRO A 218 19.66 0.98 -5.84
C PRO A 218 20.92 0.16 -5.58
N ASP A 219 21.13 -0.23 -4.32
CA ASP A 219 22.16 -1.17 -3.88
C ASP A 219 21.71 -2.63 -4.14
N GLU A 220 22.31 -3.63 -3.47
CA GLU A 220 21.89 -5.04 -3.54
C GLU A 220 20.45 -5.28 -3.02
N ARG A 221 19.76 -4.25 -2.53
CA ARG A 221 18.38 -4.34 -2.05
C ARG A 221 17.41 -4.52 -3.22
N ALA A 222 16.30 -5.20 -2.96
CA ALA A 222 15.23 -5.28 -3.93
C ALA A 222 14.68 -3.86 -4.23
N VAL A 223 14.42 -3.57 -5.50
CA VAL A 223 13.87 -2.28 -5.97
C VAL A 223 12.61 -1.88 -5.20
N SER A 224 11.79 -2.85 -4.80
CA SER A 224 10.58 -2.64 -3.98
C SER A 224 10.87 -2.17 -2.56
N GLU A 225 11.96 -2.63 -1.91
CA GLU A 225 12.34 -2.19 -0.56
C GLU A 225 12.83 -0.73 -0.56
N LEU A 226 13.61 -0.35 -1.57
CA LEU A 226 14.02 1.04 -1.77
C LEU A 226 12.82 1.94 -2.08
N ALA A 227 11.95 1.52 -3.00
CA ALA A 227 10.72 2.24 -3.32
C ALA A 227 9.82 2.46 -2.10
N ASN A 228 9.67 1.44 -1.24
CA ASN A 228 8.92 1.56 0.01
C ASN A 228 9.56 2.54 0.99
N THR A 229 10.88 2.58 1.07
CA THR A 229 11.61 3.51 1.95
C THR A 229 11.45 4.96 1.47
N LEU A 230 11.62 5.21 0.17
CA LEU A 230 11.45 6.53 -0.44
C LEU A 230 10.02 7.05 -0.30
N ARG A 231 9.02 6.20 -0.59
CA ARG A 231 7.59 6.54 -0.38
C ARG A 231 7.29 6.80 1.09
N GLY A 232 7.86 6.00 1.99
CA GLY A 232 7.81 6.22 3.44
C GLY A 232 8.33 7.59 3.84
N PHE A 233 9.44 8.02 3.26
CA PHE A 233 10.04 9.31 3.51
C PHE A 233 9.18 10.48 3.03
N GLU A 234 8.78 10.48 1.76
CA GLU A 234 7.92 11.51 1.17
C GLU A 234 6.60 11.65 1.94
N ARG A 235 5.97 10.50 2.25
CA ARG A 235 4.71 10.48 2.98
C ARG A 235 4.87 10.99 4.41
N THR A 236 5.95 10.62 5.10
CA THR A 236 6.22 11.12 6.46
C THR A 236 6.40 12.63 6.46
N THR A 237 7.13 13.17 5.48
CA THR A 237 7.31 14.63 5.31
C THR A 237 5.98 15.35 5.12
N GLU A 238 5.08 14.78 4.30
CA GLU A 238 3.73 15.31 4.12
C GLU A 238 2.93 15.28 5.44
N LEU A 239 2.99 14.17 6.19
CA LEU A 239 2.30 14.04 7.46
C LEU A 239 2.79 15.06 8.51
N VAL A 240 4.09 15.37 8.55
CA VAL A 240 4.62 16.43 9.43
C VAL A 240 3.99 17.78 9.10
N ARG A 241 3.89 18.12 7.81
CA ARG A 241 3.27 19.37 7.35
C ARG A 241 1.77 19.41 7.64
N MET A 242 1.06 18.30 7.43
CA MET A 242 -0.36 18.17 7.78
C MET A 242 -0.59 18.31 9.29
N SER A 243 0.26 17.69 10.11
CA SER A 243 0.24 17.78 11.58
C SER A 243 0.43 19.21 12.04
N ARG A 244 1.43 19.93 11.51
CA ARG A 244 1.60 21.37 11.73
C ARG A 244 0.34 22.17 11.40
N GLN A 245 -0.23 21.98 10.21
CA GLN A 245 -1.40 22.76 9.77
C GLN A 245 -2.63 22.49 10.64
N ARG A 246 -2.84 21.23 11.05
CA ARG A 246 -3.94 20.86 11.94
C ARG A 246 -3.74 21.40 13.34
N TYR A 247 -2.54 21.25 13.88
CA TYR A 247 -2.16 21.77 15.18
C TYR A 247 -2.30 23.29 15.26
N ALA A 248 -1.85 24.02 14.23
CA ALA A 248 -2.06 25.48 14.11
C ALA A 248 -3.53 25.88 14.22
N ARG A 249 -4.43 25.13 13.54
CA ARG A 249 -5.87 25.38 13.59
C ARG A 249 -6.46 25.06 14.97
N TRP A 250 -5.96 24.04 15.66
CA TRP A 250 -6.41 23.70 17.01
C TRP A 250 -5.97 24.74 18.04
N LEU A 251 -4.72 25.19 17.97
CA LEU A 251 -4.21 26.28 18.82
C LEU A 251 -4.97 27.59 18.58
N ALA A 252 -5.22 27.96 17.32
CA ALA A 252 -5.96 29.19 16.99
C ALA A 252 -7.43 29.16 17.45
N ALA A 253 -8.00 27.97 17.60
CA ALA A 253 -9.36 27.76 18.07
C ALA A 253 -9.45 27.42 19.57
N ASP A 254 -8.34 27.50 20.31
CA ASP A 254 -8.23 27.18 21.74
C ASP A 254 -8.79 25.78 22.09
N ARG A 255 -8.57 24.81 21.19
CA ARG A 255 -9.05 23.42 21.34
C ARG A 255 -8.03 22.50 22.00
N THR A 256 -6.80 22.97 22.18
CA THR A 256 -5.69 22.18 22.70
C THR A 256 -4.64 23.10 23.32
N ASP A 257 -3.90 22.56 24.29
CA ASP A 257 -2.72 23.19 24.84
C ASP A 257 -1.48 22.98 23.94
N ARG A 258 -0.43 23.77 24.22
CA ARG A 258 0.84 23.68 23.50
C ARG A 258 1.71 22.53 24.03
N GLN A 259 1.66 21.37 23.38
CA GLN A 259 2.36 20.16 23.83
C GLN A 259 2.80 19.28 22.64
N TRP A 260 3.95 18.64 22.75
CA TRP A 260 4.44 17.68 21.75
C TRP A 260 3.59 16.41 21.67
N SER A 261 2.96 16.00 22.78
CA SER A 261 2.02 14.86 22.84
C SER A 261 0.88 15.00 21.82
N VAL A 262 0.29 16.20 21.72
CA VAL A 262 -0.81 16.52 20.79
C VAL A 262 -0.33 16.38 19.34
N VAL A 263 0.90 16.81 19.05
CA VAL A 263 1.49 16.68 17.71
C VAL A 263 1.72 15.21 17.36
N ASN A 264 2.15 14.40 18.33
CA ASN A 264 2.31 12.95 18.19
C ASN A 264 0.96 12.26 17.89
N GLU A 265 -0.09 12.61 18.63
CA GLU A 265 -1.45 12.08 18.41
C GLU A 265 -2.00 12.46 17.03
N LEU A 266 -1.74 13.68 16.57
CA LEU A 266 -2.11 14.13 15.22
C LEU A 266 -1.38 13.32 14.14
N LEU A 267 -0.07 13.13 14.30
CA LEU A 267 0.73 12.32 13.38
C LEU A 267 0.23 10.88 13.33
N GLU A 268 -0.04 10.29 14.50
CA GLU A 268 -0.60 8.94 14.60
C GLU A 268 -1.97 8.84 13.94
N SER A 269 -2.86 9.79 14.21
CA SER A 269 -4.18 9.86 13.59
C SER A 269 -4.07 9.92 12.07
N PHE A 270 -3.27 10.83 11.52
CA PHE A 270 -3.10 10.93 10.06
C PHE A 270 -2.48 9.69 9.43
N ALA A 271 -1.57 9.00 10.14
CA ALA A 271 -1.00 7.75 9.67
C ALA A 271 -2.00 6.59 9.65
N THR A 272 -3.07 6.65 10.45
CA THR A 272 -4.15 5.65 10.42
C THR A 272 -5.25 5.97 9.42
N THR A 273 -5.50 7.25 9.14
CA THR A 273 -6.66 7.69 8.34
C THR A 273 -6.38 7.83 6.85
N VAL A 274 -5.15 7.63 6.39
CA VAL A 274 -4.81 7.77 4.96
C VAL A 274 -4.24 6.47 4.41
N PRO A 275 -5.09 5.54 3.97
CA PRO A 275 -4.67 4.41 3.16
C PRO A 275 -4.44 4.87 1.72
N GLY A 276 -3.29 4.49 1.16
CA GLY A 276 -3.14 4.36 -0.28
C GLY A 276 -2.40 5.51 -0.97
N ARG A 277 -1.29 5.16 -1.64
CA ARG A 277 -1.22 5.17 -3.11
C ARG A 277 0.12 4.67 -3.61
N ARG A 278 0.05 3.66 -4.50
CA ARG A 278 0.90 3.34 -5.66
C ARG A 278 2.39 3.12 -5.44
N GLU A 279 2.88 1.90 -5.70
CA GLU A 279 4.25 1.77 -6.21
C GLU A 279 4.31 2.49 -7.58
N LEU A 280 5.44 3.13 -7.90
CA LEU A 280 5.60 3.83 -9.18
C LEU A 280 5.46 2.81 -10.32
N PRO A 281 4.56 3.03 -11.30
CA PRO A 281 4.44 2.16 -12.46
C PRO A 281 5.80 2.10 -13.14
N THR A 282 6.38 0.91 -13.21
CA THR A 282 7.64 0.68 -13.91
C THR A 282 7.31 -0.12 -15.14
N ALA A 283 7.64 0.40 -16.33
CA ALA A 283 7.33 -0.25 -17.61
C ALA A 283 7.94 -1.67 -17.76
N ALA A 284 8.86 -2.06 -16.87
CA ALA A 284 9.51 -3.37 -16.84
C ALA A 284 8.92 -4.35 -15.80
N ALA A 285 7.81 -4.01 -15.12
CA ALA A 285 7.20 -4.84 -14.08
C ALA A 285 5.73 -5.15 -14.41
N ILE A 286 5.25 -6.29 -13.93
CA ILE A 286 3.82 -6.65 -13.99
C ILE A 286 3.12 -5.98 -12.81
N ASP A 287 2.06 -5.23 -13.07
CA ASP A 287 1.31 -4.54 -12.03
C ASP A 287 0.39 -5.53 -11.28
N VAL A 288 0.41 -5.47 -9.93
CA VAL A 288 -0.50 -6.22 -9.06
C VAL A 288 -1.35 -5.24 -8.28
N MET A 289 -2.65 -5.21 -8.53
CA MET A 289 -3.56 -4.14 -8.08
C MET A 289 -4.81 -4.68 -7.39
N GLU A 290 -5.34 -3.93 -6.41
CA GLU A 290 -6.70 -4.21 -5.94
C GLU A 290 -7.68 -3.91 -7.06
N ALA A 291 -8.74 -4.71 -7.17
CA ALA A 291 -9.71 -4.57 -8.25
C ALA A 291 -10.43 -3.22 -8.26
N ASN A 292 -10.50 -2.55 -7.10
CA ASN A 292 -10.99 -1.18 -7.01
C ASN A 292 -10.12 -0.16 -7.77
N ASP A 293 -8.83 -0.43 -7.93
CA ASP A 293 -7.89 0.48 -8.59
C ASP A 293 -7.89 0.34 -10.13
N LEU A 294 -8.55 -0.70 -10.65
CA LEU A 294 -8.75 -0.90 -12.10
C LEU A 294 -9.86 -0.03 -12.69
N TRP A 295 -10.61 0.70 -11.85
CA TRP A 295 -11.71 1.52 -12.31
C TRP A 295 -11.25 2.57 -13.34
N ALA A 296 -11.94 2.59 -14.49
CA ALA A 296 -11.65 3.45 -15.64
C ALA A 296 -10.28 3.21 -16.32
N LEU A 297 -9.61 2.08 -16.04
CA LEU A 297 -8.45 1.62 -16.81
C LEU A 297 -8.90 0.73 -17.98
N SER A 298 -8.06 0.65 -19.00
CA SER A 298 -8.15 -0.31 -20.10
C SER A 298 -6.77 -0.91 -20.28
N VAL A 299 -6.65 -2.22 -20.08
CA VAL A 299 -5.41 -2.99 -20.08
C VAL A 299 -5.63 -4.23 -20.93
N PRO A 300 -4.69 -4.61 -21.82
CA PRO A 300 -4.85 -5.78 -22.69
C PRO A 300 -5.19 -7.06 -21.93
N TYR A 301 -4.39 -7.43 -20.92
CA TYR A 301 -4.57 -8.69 -20.20
C TYR A 301 -4.79 -8.44 -18.71
N VAL A 302 -5.95 -8.87 -18.19
CA VAL A 302 -6.25 -8.83 -16.75
C VAL A 302 -6.31 -10.25 -16.20
N ILE A 303 -5.45 -10.56 -15.25
CA ILE A 303 -5.41 -11.85 -14.54
C ILE A 303 -6.03 -11.67 -13.15
N VAL A 304 -7.23 -12.21 -12.94
CA VAL A 304 -7.94 -12.11 -11.66
C VAL A 304 -7.59 -13.32 -10.79
N VAL A 305 -7.18 -13.09 -9.54
CA VAL A 305 -6.89 -14.14 -8.55
C VAL A 305 -7.86 -14.07 -7.37
N GLY A 306 -8.20 -15.23 -6.81
CA GLY A 306 -9.07 -15.36 -5.64
C GLY A 306 -10.56 -15.37 -5.94
N LEU A 307 -10.98 -15.83 -7.13
CA LEU A 307 -12.40 -15.95 -7.51
C LEU A 307 -13.06 -17.19 -6.86
N ILE A 308 -13.19 -17.13 -5.54
CA ILE A 308 -13.70 -18.19 -4.68
C ILE A 308 -14.81 -17.68 -3.78
N ASP A 309 -15.80 -18.53 -3.54
CA ASP A 309 -16.88 -18.26 -2.61
C ASP A 309 -16.36 -17.99 -1.19
N GLY A 310 -16.80 -16.87 -0.60
CA GLY A 310 -16.38 -16.40 0.72
C GLY A 310 -15.09 -15.58 0.76
N GLU A 311 -14.28 -15.59 -0.30
CA GLU A 311 -13.15 -14.65 -0.47
C GLU A 311 -13.53 -13.48 -1.38
N TRP A 312 -14.11 -13.77 -2.54
CA TRP A 312 -14.61 -12.75 -3.44
C TRP A 312 -15.91 -13.24 -4.10
N PRO A 313 -17.08 -12.79 -3.63
CA PRO A 313 -17.31 -11.75 -2.62
C PRO A 313 -16.92 -12.17 -1.20
N THR A 314 -16.46 -11.20 -0.42
CA THR A 314 -16.14 -11.37 0.99
C THR A 314 -17.43 -11.44 1.81
N THR A 315 -17.57 -12.47 2.64
CA THR A 315 -18.70 -12.55 3.58
C THR A 315 -18.30 -11.92 4.91
N THR A 316 -18.68 -10.65 5.12
CA THR A 316 -18.40 -9.98 6.40
C THR A 316 -19.22 -10.58 7.54
N ALA A 317 -18.56 -10.98 8.63
CA ALA A 317 -19.25 -11.36 9.86
C ALA A 317 -19.99 -10.14 10.42
N SER A 318 -21.31 -10.24 10.56
CA SER A 318 -22.14 -9.19 11.15
C SER A 318 -22.69 -9.65 12.49
N PRO A 319 -22.68 -8.80 13.54
CA PRO A 319 -23.40 -9.07 14.78
C PRO A 319 -24.93 -9.07 14.57
N VAL A 320 -25.42 -8.56 13.43
CA VAL A 320 -26.83 -8.58 13.06
C VAL A 320 -27.17 -9.90 12.35
N PRO A 321 -28.14 -10.69 12.85
CA PRO A 321 -28.54 -11.95 12.24
C PRO A 321 -28.95 -11.80 10.77
N SER A 322 -28.66 -12.80 9.94
CA SER A 322 -28.96 -12.78 8.50
C SER A 322 -30.43 -12.50 8.20
N ALA A 323 -31.37 -13.10 8.94
CA ALA A 323 -32.80 -12.86 8.76
C ALA A 323 -33.18 -11.38 8.98
N ALA A 324 -32.59 -10.72 9.98
CA ALA A 324 -32.80 -9.30 10.22
C ALA A 324 -32.17 -8.43 9.13
N ARG A 325 -30.97 -8.80 8.64
CA ARG A 325 -30.33 -8.12 7.50
C ARG A 325 -31.17 -8.17 6.23
N THR A 326 -31.72 -9.34 5.89
CA THR A 326 -32.60 -9.49 4.72
C THR A 326 -33.85 -8.61 4.82
N VAL A 327 -34.44 -8.48 6.00
CA VAL A 327 -35.58 -7.57 6.23
C VAL A 327 -35.16 -6.12 6.07
N ILE A 328 -34.01 -5.71 6.61
CA ILE A 328 -33.49 -4.34 6.49
C ILE A 328 -33.09 -3.99 5.05
N GLU A 329 -32.59 -4.97 4.28
CA GLU A 329 -32.25 -4.78 2.86
C GLU A 329 -33.49 -4.70 1.96
N ALA A 330 -34.54 -5.48 2.26
CA ALA A 330 -35.73 -5.56 1.42
C ALA A 330 -36.83 -4.55 1.80
N ALA A 331 -36.85 -4.08 3.04
CA ALA A 331 -37.86 -3.15 3.54
C ALA A 331 -37.27 -1.75 3.73
N ASP A 332 -38.02 -0.73 3.28
CA ASP A 332 -37.72 0.67 3.56
C ASP A 332 -38.16 0.99 5.00
N ILE A 333 -37.24 0.76 5.94
CA ILE A 333 -37.46 0.99 7.38
C ILE A 333 -36.92 2.38 7.73
N ASP A 334 -37.80 3.26 8.18
CA ASP A 334 -37.45 4.65 8.47
C ASP A 334 -36.31 4.73 9.51
N GLY A 335 -35.27 5.51 9.19
CA GLY A 335 -34.07 5.67 10.02
C GLY A 335 -33.08 4.49 10.03
N VAL A 336 -33.33 3.39 9.34
CA VAL A 336 -32.43 2.22 9.28
C VAL A 336 -31.95 2.00 7.85
N ARG A 337 -30.63 2.01 7.64
CA ARG A 337 -30.03 1.69 6.34
C ARG A 337 -29.21 0.41 6.42
N PRO A 338 -29.18 -0.41 5.36
CA PRO A 338 -28.26 -1.54 5.28
C PRO A 338 -26.83 -1.05 5.49
N HIS A 339 -26.09 -1.71 6.37
CA HIS A 339 -24.67 -1.42 6.49
C HIS A 339 -23.96 -1.85 5.19
N PRO A 340 -23.08 -1.04 4.58
CA PRO A 340 -22.45 -1.36 3.29
C PRO A 340 -21.77 -2.74 3.27
N ALA A 341 -21.17 -3.14 4.39
CA ALA A 341 -20.52 -4.44 4.57
C ALA A 341 -21.46 -5.67 4.64
N TRP A 342 -22.79 -5.47 4.67
CA TRP A 342 -23.76 -6.56 4.62
C TRP A 342 -24.07 -7.00 3.19
N THR A 343 -23.85 -6.09 2.23
CA THR A 343 -24.04 -6.36 0.82
C THR A 343 -22.71 -6.70 0.18
N THR A 344 -22.79 -7.42 -0.93
CA THR A 344 -21.66 -7.73 -1.80
C THR A 344 -21.64 -6.81 -3.03
N ALA A 345 -22.37 -5.70 -2.98
CA ALA A 345 -22.50 -4.79 -4.12
C ALA A 345 -21.13 -4.22 -4.49
N ARG A 346 -20.36 -3.79 -3.49
CA ARG A 346 -18.98 -3.33 -3.67
C ARG A 346 -18.09 -4.40 -4.31
N ASP A 347 -18.15 -5.63 -3.83
CA ASP A 347 -17.34 -6.73 -4.36
C ASP A 347 -17.72 -7.05 -5.82
N ARG A 348 -18.99 -6.87 -6.18
CA ARG A 348 -19.47 -6.99 -7.55
C ARG A 348 -18.95 -5.85 -8.41
N ASP A 349 -19.06 -4.60 -7.96
CA ASP A 349 -18.55 -3.43 -8.68
C ASP A 349 -17.04 -3.56 -8.93
N GLN A 350 -16.28 -4.09 -7.96
CA GLN A 350 -14.87 -4.40 -8.10
C GLN A 350 -14.60 -5.48 -9.15
N PHE A 351 -15.40 -6.56 -9.15
CA PHE A 351 -15.28 -7.60 -10.17
C PHE A 351 -15.62 -7.08 -11.57
N GLU A 352 -16.68 -6.28 -11.70
CA GLU A 352 -17.07 -5.64 -12.95
C GLU A 352 -16.00 -4.65 -13.43
N ALA A 353 -15.36 -3.90 -12.53
CA ALA A 353 -14.22 -3.05 -12.87
C ALA A 353 -13.05 -3.87 -13.44
N ALA A 354 -12.70 -5.01 -12.81
CA ALA A 354 -11.65 -5.90 -13.32
C ALA A 354 -12.01 -6.52 -14.68
N HIS A 355 -13.25 -6.98 -14.84
CA HIS A 355 -13.75 -7.53 -16.10
C HIS A 355 -13.73 -6.49 -17.22
N ASN A 356 -14.23 -5.27 -16.96
CA ASN A 356 -14.33 -4.21 -17.95
C ASN A 356 -12.99 -3.56 -18.29
N ALA A 357 -11.98 -3.70 -17.42
CA ALA A 357 -10.63 -3.21 -17.69
C ALA A 357 -9.90 -4.07 -18.74
N ALA A 358 -10.30 -5.34 -18.94
CA ALA A 358 -9.66 -6.24 -19.90
C ALA A 358 -10.10 -5.93 -21.33
N SER A 359 -9.18 -5.47 -22.18
CA SER A 359 -9.47 -5.19 -23.59
C SER A 359 -9.23 -6.38 -24.52
N GLU A 360 -8.24 -7.24 -24.24
CA GLU A 360 -7.93 -8.42 -25.06
C GLU A 360 -8.37 -9.72 -24.37
N ALA A 361 -8.06 -9.92 -23.08
CA ALA A 361 -8.47 -11.12 -22.37
C ALA A 361 -8.62 -10.94 -20.86
N LEU A 362 -9.65 -11.60 -20.32
CA LEU A 362 -9.80 -11.82 -18.88
C LEU A 362 -9.34 -13.23 -18.52
N ILE A 363 -8.33 -13.34 -17.68
CA ILE A 363 -7.87 -14.62 -17.16
C ILE A 363 -8.38 -14.77 -15.73
N ALA A 364 -9.41 -15.56 -15.54
CA ALA A 364 -9.96 -15.89 -14.24
C ALA A 364 -9.18 -17.06 -13.61
N THR A 365 -8.65 -16.84 -12.41
CA THR A 365 -8.01 -17.91 -11.64
C THR A 365 -8.69 -18.10 -10.28
N ARG A 366 -8.68 -19.36 -9.83
CA ARG A 366 -9.15 -19.76 -8.50
C ARG A 366 -8.37 -20.96 -8.00
N TYR A 367 -8.42 -21.20 -6.69
CA TYR A 367 -7.96 -22.44 -6.07
C TYR A 367 -9.11 -23.35 -5.60
N ALA A 368 -8.89 -24.66 -5.61
CA ALA A 368 -9.89 -25.65 -5.23
C ALA A 368 -9.89 -26.00 -3.73
N ARG A 369 -8.77 -25.80 -3.02
CA ARG A 369 -8.63 -26.10 -1.58
C ARG A 369 -7.85 -25.04 -0.82
N ASP A 370 -8.33 -24.68 0.38
CA ASP A 370 -7.59 -23.78 1.28
C ASP A 370 -6.45 -24.49 2.03
N ALA A 371 -5.79 -23.74 2.91
CA ALA A 371 -4.66 -24.22 3.71
C ALA A 371 -5.04 -25.35 4.67
N ASP A 372 -6.31 -25.43 5.08
CA ASP A 372 -6.85 -26.49 5.93
C ASP A 372 -7.30 -27.71 5.12
N GLY A 373 -7.17 -27.65 3.80
CA GLY A 373 -7.56 -28.72 2.87
C GLY A 373 -9.06 -28.75 2.57
N VAL A 374 -9.82 -27.73 3.00
CA VAL A 374 -11.26 -27.63 2.77
C VAL A 374 -11.51 -27.26 1.31
N GLU A 375 -12.41 -27.99 0.66
CA GLU A 375 -12.82 -27.71 -0.71
C GLU A 375 -13.56 -26.39 -0.80
N LYS A 376 -13.17 -25.60 -1.79
CA LYS A 376 -13.74 -24.29 -2.06
C LYS A 376 -14.57 -24.31 -3.33
N ARG A 377 -15.72 -23.63 -3.28
CA ARG A 377 -16.59 -23.44 -4.43
C ARG A 377 -16.12 -22.24 -5.26
N PRO A 378 -16.33 -22.25 -6.59
CA PRO A 378 -16.08 -21.08 -7.42
C PRO A 378 -16.88 -19.88 -6.92
N SER A 379 -16.35 -18.67 -7.12
CA SER A 379 -17.11 -17.46 -6.89
C SER A 379 -18.36 -17.45 -7.76
N ARG A 380 -19.50 -17.02 -7.19
CA ARG A 380 -20.72 -16.77 -7.96
C ARG A 380 -20.57 -15.68 -9.03
N PHE A 381 -19.52 -14.85 -8.97
CA PHE A 381 -19.25 -13.88 -10.02
C PHE A 381 -18.81 -14.52 -11.35
N LEU A 382 -18.42 -15.80 -11.32
CA LEU A 382 -18.16 -16.59 -12.52
C LEU A 382 -19.43 -17.13 -13.19
N GLU A 383 -20.59 -17.16 -12.52
CA GLU A 383 -21.83 -17.75 -13.06
C GLU A 383 -22.34 -17.03 -14.33
N GLY A 384 -21.97 -15.76 -14.51
CA GLY A 384 -22.35 -14.95 -15.67
C GLY A 384 -21.26 -14.75 -16.72
N VAL A 385 -20.08 -15.40 -16.55
CA VAL A 385 -18.94 -15.23 -17.46
C VAL A 385 -18.70 -16.52 -18.24
N GLU A 386 -18.73 -16.46 -19.57
CA GLU A 386 -18.43 -17.61 -20.42
C GLU A 386 -16.92 -17.85 -20.48
N THR A 387 -16.43 -18.81 -19.70
CA THR A 387 -14.99 -19.11 -19.58
C THR A 387 -14.56 -20.33 -20.39
N ARG A 388 -13.48 -20.18 -21.16
CA ARG A 388 -12.75 -21.32 -21.76
C ARG A 388 -11.85 -21.95 -20.70
N HIS A 389 -12.06 -23.23 -20.42
CA HIS A 389 -11.32 -23.93 -19.37
C HIS A 389 -9.98 -24.48 -19.88
N VAL A 390 -8.90 -24.21 -19.16
CA VAL A 390 -7.59 -24.83 -19.43
C VAL A 390 -7.52 -26.19 -18.72
N SER A 391 -7.25 -27.27 -19.46
CA SER A 391 -7.10 -28.60 -18.86
C SER A 391 -5.95 -28.65 -17.84
N LYS A 392 -6.06 -29.49 -16.81
CA LYS A 392 -5.01 -29.63 -15.79
C LYS A 392 -3.64 -29.96 -16.37
N THR A 393 -3.58 -30.85 -17.36
CA THR A 393 -2.32 -31.20 -18.04
C THR A 393 -1.70 -30.00 -18.74
N ALA A 394 -2.51 -29.12 -19.34
CA ALA A 394 -2.02 -27.90 -19.96
C ALA A 394 -1.56 -26.86 -18.93
N GLN A 395 -2.27 -26.75 -17.79
CA GLN A 395 -1.85 -25.92 -16.65
C GLN A 395 -0.50 -26.39 -16.07
N ASP A 396 -0.32 -27.71 -15.90
CA ASP A 396 0.94 -28.29 -15.41
C ASP A 396 2.11 -28.02 -16.38
N ARG A 397 1.86 -28.06 -17.70
CA ARG A 397 2.85 -27.70 -18.72
C ARG A 397 3.21 -26.22 -18.66
N LEU A 398 2.21 -25.34 -18.61
CA LEU A 398 2.42 -23.89 -18.49
C LEU A 398 3.25 -23.54 -17.24
N MET A 399 2.97 -24.17 -16.10
CA MET A 399 3.75 -23.96 -14.88
C MET A 399 5.18 -24.52 -14.97
N ALA A 400 5.40 -25.59 -15.73
CA ALA A 400 6.72 -26.17 -15.92
C ALA A 400 7.56 -25.32 -16.90
N ASP A 401 6.95 -24.82 -17.96
CA ASP A 401 7.57 -24.03 -19.02
C ASP A 401 6.56 -22.99 -19.57
N PRO A 402 6.69 -21.72 -19.14
CA PRO A 402 5.81 -20.64 -19.60
C PRO A 402 5.86 -20.37 -21.11
N SER A 403 6.91 -20.80 -21.82
CA SER A 403 6.99 -20.65 -23.28
C SER A 403 5.97 -21.52 -24.02
N ILE A 404 5.31 -22.47 -23.34
CA ILE A 404 4.27 -23.32 -23.92
C ILE A 404 2.90 -22.83 -23.46
N LEU A 405 2.35 -21.87 -24.22
CA LEU A 405 1.04 -21.27 -23.90
C LEU A 405 -0.11 -22.21 -24.31
N PRO A 406 -1.05 -22.55 -23.40
CA PRO A 406 -2.24 -23.34 -23.72
C PRO A 406 -3.14 -22.69 -24.77
N GLU A 407 -3.81 -23.49 -25.59
CA GLU A 407 -4.67 -23.03 -26.70
C GLU A 407 -5.75 -21.99 -26.30
N PRO A 408 -6.44 -22.11 -25.15
CA PRO A 408 -7.35 -21.06 -24.70
C PRO A 408 -6.68 -19.70 -24.47
N LEU A 409 -5.40 -19.68 -24.07
CA LEU A 409 -4.62 -18.46 -23.83
C LEU A 409 -3.96 -17.95 -25.11
N SER A 410 -3.41 -18.83 -25.95
CA SER A 410 -2.79 -18.42 -27.22
C SER A 410 -3.81 -17.85 -28.20
N GLY A 411 -5.05 -18.34 -28.17
CA GLY A 411 -6.15 -17.78 -28.96
C GLY A 411 -6.63 -16.40 -28.50
N CYS A 412 -6.06 -15.84 -27.43
CA CYS A 412 -6.32 -14.46 -26.99
C CYS A 412 -5.21 -13.48 -27.40
N LEU A 413 -4.10 -13.96 -27.98
CA LEU A 413 -3.03 -13.06 -28.42
C LEU A 413 -3.52 -12.29 -29.65
N SER A 414 -3.53 -10.96 -29.56
CA SER A 414 -3.72 -10.10 -30.71
C SER A 414 -2.55 -10.33 -31.66
N MET A 415 -2.77 -11.00 -32.78
CA MET A 415 -1.78 -10.98 -33.85
C MET A 415 -1.82 -9.57 -34.41
N GLU A 416 -0.73 -8.81 -34.29
CA GLU A 416 -0.53 -7.68 -35.19
C GLU A 416 -0.54 -8.27 -36.60
N ASP A 417 -1.61 -7.99 -37.35
CA ASP A 417 -1.56 -8.14 -38.80
C ASP A 417 -0.46 -7.18 -39.26
N ASP A 418 0.73 -7.73 -39.54
CA ASP A 418 1.77 -7.08 -40.32
C ASP A 418 1.18 -6.83 -41.73
N ASP A 419 0.37 -5.78 -41.86
CA ASP A 419 -0.07 -5.26 -43.16
C ASP A 419 1.14 -4.58 -43.83
N GLU A 420 1.59 -5.20 -44.93
CA GLU A 420 2.66 -4.78 -45.86
C GLU A 420 2.60 -3.32 -46.34
#